data_AF-A0AAX3PR39-F1
#
_entry.id   AF-A0AAX3PR39-F1
#
_cell.length_a   1.000
_cell.length_b   1.000
_cell.length_c   1.000
_cell.angle_alpha   90.00
_cell.angle_beta   90.00
_cell.angle_gamma   90.00
#
_symmetry.space_group_name_H-M   'P 1'
#
loop_
_entity.id
_entity.type
_entity.pdbx_description
1 polymer ?
#
loop_
_entity_poly.entity_id
_entity_poly.type
_entity_poly.pdbx_seq_one_letter_code
_entity_poly.pdbx_strand_id
1 'polypeptide(L)'
;MDINLAQEKEPGKYMNSDVVVYMNHIKIKDLQTVEAYQPNNHYWLESGKLVKEADIRTATLPELFHKRRLDEIEQSIAEVP
;
A
#
# COMPACT_ATOMS: atom_id res chain seq x y z
N MET A 1 -7.00 36.50 -18.30
CA MET A 1 -7.85 35.30 -18.12
C MET A 1 -6.91 34.22 -17.62
N ASP A 2 -6.76 34.13 -16.31
CA ASP A 2 -5.84 33.17 -15.70
C ASP A 2 -6.60 31.86 -15.54
N ILE A 3 -6.36 30.95 -16.47
CA ILE A 3 -6.82 29.56 -16.34
C ILE A 3 -5.84 28.92 -15.36
N ASN A 4 -6.13 29.03 -14.07
CA ASN A 4 -5.57 28.13 -13.07
C ASN A 4 -6.09 26.74 -13.39
N LEU A 5 -5.39 26.05 -14.29
CA LEU A 5 -5.55 24.63 -14.52
C LEU A 5 -4.99 23.96 -13.26
N ALA A 6 -5.81 23.90 -12.21
CA ALA A 6 -5.58 23.02 -11.09
C ALA A 6 -5.35 21.65 -11.72
N GLN A 7 -4.10 21.17 -11.66
CA GLN A 7 -3.76 19.82 -12.08
C GLN A 7 -4.68 18.92 -11.26
N GLU A 8 -5.68 18.32 -11.90
CA GLU A 8 -6.49 17.27 -11.30
C GLU A 8 -5.51 16.17 -10.96
N LYS A 9 -5.03 16.20 -9.71
CA LYS A 9 -4.14 15.22 -9.15
C LYS A 9 -4.96 13.94 -9.13
N GLU A 10 -4.75 13.08 -10.12
CA GLU A 10 -5.26 11.71 -10.13
C GLU A 10 -5.13 11.18 -8.70
N PRO A 11 -6.25 10.93 -7.99
CA PRO A 11 -6.18 10.48 -6.63
C PRO A 11 -5.55 9.10 -6.70
N GLY A 12 -4.29 9.00 -6.30
CA GLY A 12 -3.59 7.72 -6.26
C GLY A 12 -4.43 6.69 -5.51
N LYS A 13 -4.29 5.41 -5.87
CA LYS A 13 -5.03 4.28 -5.31
C LYS A 13 -5.12 4.22 -3.78
N TYR A 14 -4.07 4.65 -3.09
CA TYR A 14 -3.98 4.66 -1.62
C TYR A 14 -4.00 6.08 -1.05
N MET A 15 -4.60 6.22 0.13
CA MET A 15 -4.64 7.45 0.92
C MET A 15 -3.60 7.43 2.06
N ASN A 16 -3.32 8.60 2.62
CA ASN A 16 -2.52 8.68 3.85
C ASN A 16 -3.18 7.82 4.95
N SER A 17 -2.35 7.15 5.75
CA SER A 17 -2.74 6.21 6.81
C SER A 17 -3.28 4.86 6.33
N ASP A 18 -3.37 4.60 5.02
CA ASP A 18 -3.69 3.26 4.52
C ASP A 18 -2.59 2.26 4.89
N VAL A 19 -2.99 1.09 5.39
CA VAL A 19 -2.06 0.00 5.72
C VAL A 19 -1.94 -0.94 4.53
N VAL A 20 -0.70 -1.09 4.05
CA VAL A 20 -0.34 -1.87 2.87
C VAL A 20 0.74 -2.90 3.21
N VAL A 21 0.88 -3.89 2.33
CA VAL A 21 1.97 -4.87 2.37
C VAL A 21 2.61 -4.97 0.99
N TYR A 22 3.85 -5.43 0.95
CA TYR A 22 4.54 -5.69 -0.30
C TYR A 22 3.98 -6.91 -1.03
N MET A 23 3.94 -6.84 -2.36
CA MET A 23 3.58 -7.95 -3.25
C MET A 23 4.52 -9.15 -3.09
N ASN A 24 4.04 -10.34 -3.47
CA ASN A 24 4.70 -11.63 -3.16
C ASN A 24 6.14 -11.75 -3.66
N HIS A 25 6.50 -11.04 -4.75
CA HIS A 25 7.86 -11.02 -5.29
C HIS A 25 8.88 -10.29 -4.39
N ILE A 26 8.43 -9.54 -3.39
CA ILE A 26 9.25 -8.90 -2.36
C ILE A 26 9.17 -9.71 -1.06
N LYS A 27 10.32 -9.99 -0.44
CA LYS A 27 10.44 -10.88 0.74
C LYS A 27 10.10 -10.20 2.07
N ILE A 28 9.85 -8.90 2.08
CA ILE A 28 9.50 -8.14 3.29
C ILE A 28 8.08 -8.52 3.71
N LYS A 29 7.94 -8.94 4.98
CA LYS A 29 6.64 -9.31 5.57
C LYS A 29 6.04 -8.24 6.47
N ASP A 30 6.67 -7.09 6.63
CA ASP A 30 6.17 -6.06 7.53
C ASP A 30 4.95 -5.34 6.92
N LEU A 31 3.99 -4.97 7.77
CA LEU A 31 2.98 -3.98 7.41
C LEU A 31 3.67 -2.63 7.20
N GLN A 32 3.16 -1.83 6.27
CA GLN A 32 3.62 -0.48 6.00
C GLN A 32 2.42 0.46 6.01
N THR A 33 2.63 1.70 6.41
CA THR A 33 1.61 2.74 6.36
C THR A 33 1.96 3.72 5.25
N VAL A 34 0.98 4.09 4.43
CA VAL A 34 1.15 5.10 3.40
C VAL A 34 1.22 6.48 4.06
N GLU A 35 2.31 7.19 3.79
CA GLU A 35 2.49 8.57 4.23
C GLU A 35 1.97 9.55 3.17
N ALA A 36 2.41 9.40 1.92
CA ALA A 36 2.02 10.32 0.85
C ALA A 36 2.14 9.71 -0.54
N TYR A 37 1.19 10.04 -1.42
CA TYR A 37 1.32 9.81 -2.85
C TYR A 37 2.42 10.70 -3.47
N GLN A 38 3.16 10.15 -4.42
CA GLN A 38 4.18 10.81 -5.23
C GLN A 38 3.87 10.63 -6.72
N PRO A 39 4.27 11.57 -7.60
CA PRO A 39 4.08 11.45 -9.04
C PRO A 39 4.63 10.12 -9.60
N ASN A 40 4.11 9.72 -10.77
CA ASN A 40 4.49 8.48 -11.46
C ASN A 40 4.16 7.21 -10.65
N ASN A 41 3.02 7.19 -9.94
CA ASN A 41 2.52 6.01 -9.21
C ASN A 41 3.49 5.49 -8.14
N HIS A 42 4.09 6.40 -7.38
CA HIS A 42 4.93 6.06 -6.23
C HIS A 42 4.26 6.50 -4.92
N TYR A 43 4.69 5.88 -3.83
CA TYR A 43 4.22 6.18 -2.49
C TYR A 43 5.39 6.27 -1.52
N TRP A 44 5.41 7.31 -0.69
CA TRP A 44 6.19 7.33 0.53
C TRP A 44 5.46 6.52 1.59
N LEU A 45 6.23 5.67 2.26
CA LEU A 45 5.79 4.92 3.43
C LEU A 45 6.36 5.59 4.69
N GLU A 46 5.64 5.50 5.82
CA GLU A 46 6.11 6.05 7.11
C GLU A 46 7.47 5.47 7.56
N SER A 47 7.88 4.33 7.00
CA SER A 47 9.21 3.75 7.18
C SER A 47 10.33 4.52 6.47
N GLY A 48 10.02 5.60 5.74
CA GLY A 48 10.94 6.39 4.92
C GLY A 48 11.28 5.73 3.57
N LYS A 49 10.53 4.72 3.14
CA LYS A 49 10.75 4.02 1.86
C LYS A 49 9.86 4.58 0.76
N LEU A 50 10.42 4.72 -0.44
CA LEU A 50 9.67 5.03 -1.66
C LEU A 50 9.40 3.72 -2.42
N VAL A 51 8.14 3.47 -2.78
CA VAL A 51 7.70 2.24 -3.46
C VAL A 51 6.81 2.55 -4.65
N LYS A 52 6.75 1.66 -5.64
CA LYS A 52 5.76 1.75 -6.73
C LYS A 52 4.43 1.19 -6.29
N GLU A 53 3.34 1.73 -6.83
CA GLU A 53 1.98 1.21 -6.60
C GLU A 53 1.87 -0.29 -6.90
N ALA A 54 2.50 -0.74 -7.99
CA ALA A 54 2.48 -2.14 -8.41
C ALA A 54 3.21 -3.11 -7.46
N ASP A 55 4.02 -2.59 -6.53
CA ASP A 55 4.82 -3.38 -5.60
C ASP A 55 4.14 -3.53 -4.23
N ILE A 56 2.98 -2.88 -4.04
CA ILE A 56 2.20 -2.92 -2.79
C ILE A 56 0.74 -3.28 -3.04
N ARG A 57 0.08 -3.79 -2.00
CA ARG A 57 -1.36 -4.01 -1.96
C ARG A 57 -1.92 -3.69 -0.58
N THR A 58 -3.22 -3.44 -0.48
CA THR A 58 -3.91 -3.28 0.81
C THR A 58 -3.68 -4.52 1.67
N ALA A 59 -3.39 -4.32 2.96
CA ALA A 59 -3.30 -5.40 3.92
C ALA A 59 -4.68 -6.05 4.12
N THR A 60 -4.74 -7.38 4.18
CA THR A 60 -5.99 -8.09 4.49
C THR A 60 -6.30 -8.04 5.98
N LEU A 61 -7.54 -8.34 6.38
CA LEU A 61 -7.91 -8.39 7.81
C LEU A 61 -7.04 -9.38 8.61
N PRO A 62 -6.75 -10.61 8.13
CA PRO A 62 -5.80 -11.49 8.79
C PRO A 62 -4.40 -10.88 8.94
N GLU A 63 -3.90 -10.14 7.96
CA GLU A 63 -2.58 -9.51 8.02
C GLU A 63 -2.53 -8.38 9.05
N LEU A 64 -3.60 -7.59 9.14
CA LEU A 64 -3.78 -6.57 10.17
C LEU A 64 -3.82 -7.20 11.57
N PHE A 65 -4.56 -8.31 11.72
CA PHE A 65 -4.67 -9.04 12.98
C PHE A 65 -3.31 -9.61 13.43
N HIS A 66 -2.56 -10.25 12.52
CA HIS A 66 -1.26 -10.84 12.80
C HIS A 66 -0.10 -9.83 12.76
N LYS A 67 -0.37 -8.57 12.39
CA LYS A 67 0.60 -7.48 12.25
C LYS A 67 1.76 -7.80 11.28
N ARG A 68 1.50 -8.61 10.26
CA ARG A 68 2.47 -8.99 9.21
C ARG A 68 1.76 -9.48 7.96
N ARG A 69 2.44 -9.41 6.82
CA ARG A 69 2.09 -10.11 5.59
C ARG A 69 2.07 -11.62 5.83
N LEU A 70 0.99 -12.24 5.38
CA LEU A 70 0.82 -13.68 5.35
C LEU A 70 1.28 -14.20 3.99
N ASP A 71 1.82 -15.42 3.94
CA ASP A 71 2.01 -16.10 2.66
C ASP A 71 0.69 -16.68 2.12
N GLU A 72 0.71 -17.18 0.89
CA GLU A 72 -0.49 -17.65 0.19
C GLU A 72 -1.21 -18.78 0.96
N ILE A 73 -0.46 -19.65 1.64
CA ILE A 73 -1.04 -20.75 2.42
C ILE A 73 -1.69 -20.20 3.68
N GLU A 74 -0.97 -19.35 4.41
CA GLU A 74 -1.47 -18.68 5.62
C GLU A 74 -2.73 -17.85 5.33
N GLN A 75 -2.77 -17.12 4.21
CA GLN A 75 -3.96 -16.38 3.77
C GLN A 75 -5.12 -17.31 3.48
N SER A 76 -4.88 -18.38 2.70
CA SER A 76 -5.92 -19.33 2.33
C SER A 76 -6.57 -20.02 3.55
N ILE A 77 -5.80 -20.26 4.62
CA ILE A 77 -6.31 -20.84 5.86
C ILE A 77 -7.08 -19.79 6.69
N ALA A 78 -6.60 -18.55 6.72
CA ALA A 78 -7.21 -17.48 7.51
C ALA A 78 -8.53 -16.94 6.93
N GLU A 79 -8.81 -17.21 5.66
CA GLU A 79 -10.06 -16.84 4.98
C GLU A 79 -11.21 -17.85 5.19
N VAL A 80 -10.98 -18.95 5.92
CA VAL A 80 -12.02 -19.93 6.22
C VAL A 80 -12.92 -19.42 7.37
N PRO A 81 -14.25 -19.29 7.16
CA PRO A 81 -15.19 -18.74 8.15
C PRO A 81 -15.47 -19.67 9.33
#